data_AF-A0A6J1P0J7-F1
#
_entry.id   AF-A0A6J1P0J7-F1
#
_cell.length_a   1.000
_cell.length_b   1.000
_cell.length_c   1.000
_cell.angle_alpha   90.00
_cell.angle_beta   90.00
_cell.angle_gamma   90.00
#
_symmetry.space_group_name_H-M   'P 1'
#
loop_
_entity.id
_entity.type
_entity.pdbx_description
1 polymer ?
#
loop_
_entity_poly.entity_id
_entity_poly.type
_entity_poly.pdbx_seq_one_letter_code
_entity_poly.pdbx_strand_id
1 'polypeptide(L)'
;MCVCVAISQNLDGHFAMEPVIIVHGGAGSIPQSRVKGKFDGVKVAVIAGHKVLLQGGSALDAVEAAVVSMEEDENFNAGYGSVLNLRGEVAMEASIMRGEDLNSGAVTLVKEFRNPISIAHKVLTDSPHSFLGGEGAKLFALEKGFSTVPPESLISENAKNALEEFLQHGEFGRTEIGVKNEVGNFWF
;
A
#
# COMPACT_ATOMS: atom_id res chain seq x y z
N MET A 1 2.72 -2.08 3.51
CA MET A 1 3.57 -1.35 2.55
C MET A 1 3.86 0.03 3.13
N CYS A 2 5.08 0.54 3.07
CA CYS A 2 5.42 1.86 3.63
C CYS A 2 5.86 2.80 2.50
N VAL A 3 5.38 4.03 2.53
CA VAL A 3 5.84 5.12 1.67
C VAL A 3 6.25 6.25 2.60
N CYS A 4 7.47 6.75 2.41
CA CYS A 4 8.00 7.86 3.19
C CYS A 4 8.25 9.04 2.26
N VAL A 5 7.71 10.20 2.60
CA VAL A 5 8.04 11.47 1.95
C VAL A 5 8.88 12.29 2.92
N ALA A 6 9.99 12.82 2.42
CA ALA A 6 10.84 13.74 3.13
C ALA A 6 10.97 15.02 2.31
N ILE A 7 10.66 16.16 2.92
CA ILE A 7 10.91 17.46 2.31
C ILE A 7 12.24 17.95 2.88
N SER A 8 13.29 17.99 2.04
CA SER A 8 14.62 18.45 2.46
C SER A 8 14.73 19.97 2.36
N GLN A 9 15.07 20.64 3.46
CA GLN A 9 15.35 22.09 3.47
C GLN A 9 16.76 22.38 2.94
N ASN A 10 16.86 23.15 1.85
CA ASN A 10 18.14 23.78 1.46
C ASN A 10 18.39 25.00 2.34
N LEU A 11 19.57 25.07 2.96
CA LEU A 11 20.00 26.17 3.83
C LEU A 11 20.44 27.44 3.07
N ASP A 12 20.34 27.44 1.73
CA ASP A 12 20.94 28.46 0.88
C ASP A 12 19.89 29.24 0.07
N GLY A 13 19.15 30.12 0.75
CA GLY A 13 18.65 31.43 0.25
C GLY A 13 17.80 31.52 -1.03
N HIS A 14 17.55 30.45 -1.78
CA HIS A 14 16.77 30.43 -3.01
C HIS A 14 15.59 29.47 -2.87
N PHE A 15 14.38 30.03 -2.73
CA PHE A 15 13.13 29.32 -2.48
C PHE A 15 12.59 28.62 -3.73
N ALA A 16 13.14 27.45 -4.04
CA ALA A 16 12.43 26.39 -4.75
C ALA A 16 12.92 25.06 -4.16
N MET A 17 12.17 24.54 -3.19
CA MET A 17 12.46 23.28 -2.51
C MET A 17 12.18 22.12 -3.47
N GLU A 18 13.16 21.24 -3.68
CA GLU A 18 12.94 20.02 -4.46
C GLU A 18 12.45 18.90 -3.52
N PRO A 19 11.19 18.45 -3.64
CA PRO A 19 10.64 17.45 -2.74
C PRO A 19 11.21 16.06 -3.04
N VAL A 20 11.42 15.24 -2.00
CA VAL A 20 11.91 13.87 -2.14
C VAL A 20 10.82 12.88 -1.72
N ILE A 21 10.58 11.88 -2.56
CA ILE A 21 9.66 10.77 -2.28
C ILE A 21 10.40 9.44 -2.41
N ILE A 22 10.17 8.54 -1.45
CA ILE A 22 10.73 7.20 -1.42
C ILE A 22 9.59 6.20 -1.26
N VAL A 23 9.55 5.20 -2.14
CA VAL A 23 8.52 4.16 -2.19
C VAL A 23 9.19 2.78 -2.12
N HIS A 24 8.62 1.84 -1.37
CA HIS A 24 9.07 0.45 -1.41
C HIS A 24 7.93 -0.52 -1.75
N GLY A 25 8.25 -1.53 -2.57
CA GLY A 25 7.34 -2.58 -3.06
C GLY A 25 7.05 -3.73 -2.08
N GLY A 26 7.70 -3.72 -0.92
CA GLY A 26 7.79 -4.84 0.01
C GLY A 26 9.18 -5.47 -0.01
N ALA A 27 9.50 -6.26 1.02
CA ALA A 27 10.76 -6.98 1.13
C ALA A 27 10.49 -8.48 1.24
N GLY A 28 11.31 -9.29 0.57
CA GLY A 28 11.13 -10.74 0.52
C GLY A 28 11.94 -11.37 -0.62
N SER A 29 11.80 -12.69 -0.78
CA SER A 29 12.37 -13.41 -1.91
C SER A 29 11.50 -13.19 -3.15
N ILE A 30 11.91 -12.22 -3.99
CA ILE A 30 11.20 -11.89 -5.22
C ILE A 30 11.71 -12.81 -6.35
N PRO A 31 10.86 -13.63 -6.98
CA PRO A 31 11.28 -14.44 -8.12
C PRO A 31 11.61 -13.54 -9.31
N GLN A 32 12.54 -13.99 -10.17
CA GLN A 32 12.99 -13.20 -11.33
C GLN A 32 11.84 -12.79 -12.26
N SER A 33 10.80 -13.62 -12.36
CA SER A 33 9.58 -13.34 -13.14
C SER A 33 8.80 -12.12 -12.66
N ARG A 34 8.88 -11.77 -11.36
CA ARG A 34 8.15 -10.65 -10.75
C ARG A 34 8.97 -9.38 -10.62
N VAL A 35 10.29 -9.45 -10.80
CA VAL A 35 11.21 -8.30 -10.65
C VAL A 35 10.79 -7.13 -11.54
N LYS A 36 10.54 -7.39 -12.83
CA LYS A 36 10.17 -6.32 -13.78
C LYS A 36 8.85 -5.64 -13.38
N GLY A 37 7.82 -6.43 -13.05
CA GLY A 37 6.51 -5.90 -12.65
C GLY A 37 6.60 -5.04 -11.40
N LYS A 38 7.27 -5.54 -10.35
CA LYS A 38 7.49 -4.76 -9.11
C LYS A 38 8.30 -3.49 -9.36
N PHE A 39 9.34 -3.54 -10.21
CA PHE A 39 10.17 -2.36 -10.53
C PHE A 39 9.40 -1.29 -11.30
N ASP A 40 8.62 -1.69 -12.30
CA ASP A 40 7.80 -0.76 -13.06
C ASP A 40 6.69 -0.18 -12.17
N GLY A 41 6.07 -0.99 -11.32
CA GLY A 41 5.04 -0.54 -10.37
C GLY A 41 5.55 0.51 -9.37
N VAL A 42 6.75 0.34 -8.80
CA VAL A 42 7.29 1.36 -7.87
C VAL A 42 7.62 2.67 -8.59
N LYS A 43 8.01 2.62 -9.87
CA LYS A 43 8.19 3.84 -10.67
C LYS A 43 6.87 4.56 -10.88
N VAL A 44 5.80 3.83 -11.21
CA VAL A 44 4.46 4.41 -11.36
C VAL A 44 4.02 5.07 -10.05
N ALA A 45 4.21 4.40 -8.92
CA ALA A 45 3.87 4.94 -7.60
C ALA A 45 4.68 6.19 -7.24
N VAL A 46 6.00 6.18 -7.47
CA VAL A 46 6.86 7.36 -7.26
C VAL A 46 6.40 8.52 -8.15
N ILE A 47 6.10 8.27 -9.42
CA ILE A 47 5.61 9.30 -10.35
C ILE A 47 4.27 9.87 -9.88
N ALA A 48 3.35 9.01 -9.42
CA ALA A 48 2.04 9.43 -8.91
C ALA A 48 2.17 10.39 -7.73
N GLY A 49 2.96 10.02 -6.70
CA GLY A 49 3.19 10.88 -5.54
C GLY A 49 4.01 12.12 -5.87
N HIS A 50 5.07 12.01 -6.68
CA HIS A 50 5.91 13.14 -7.07
C HIS A 50 5.13 14.19 -7.87
N LYS A 51 4.20 13.76 -8.73
CA LYS A 51 3.31 14.66 -9.47
C LYS A 51 2.48 15.55 -8.53
N VAL A 52 1.97 14.99 -7.42
CA VAL A 52 1.22 15.76 -6.41
C VAL A 52 2.11 16.85 -5.81
N LEU A 53 3.36 16.51 -5.45
CA LEU A 53 4.32 17.45 -4.88
C LEU A 53 4.68 18.58 -5.86
N LEU A 54 4.93 18.26 -7.13
CA LEU A 54 5.20 19.25 -8.18
C LEU A 54 4.03 20.21 -8.44
N GLN A 55 2.81 19.78 -8.13
CA GLN A 55 1.60 20.60 -8.23
C GLN A 55 1.31 21.42 -6.97
N GLY A 56 2.19 21.38 -5.97
CA GLY A 56 2.02 22.08 -4.69
C GLY A 56 1.09 21.38 -3.71
N GLY A 57 0.77 20.10 -3.93
CA GLY A 57 0.02 19.27 -2.98
C GLY A 57 0.84 18.95 -1.72
N SER A 58 0.15 18.47 -0.68
CA SER A 58 0.82 18.16 0.59
C SER A 58 1.60 16.84 0.52
N ALA A 59 2.55 16.65 1.46
CA ALA A 59 3.23 15.37 1.63
C ALA A 59 2.24 14.22 1.90
N LEU A 60 1.13 14.52 2.59
CA LEU A 60 0.09 13.55 2.94
C LEU A 60 -0.67 13.07 1.68
N ASP A 61 -1.04 14.01 0.81
CA ASP A 61 -1.69 13.68 -0.46
C ASP A 61 -0.74 12.92 -1.40
N ALA A 62 0.56 13.25 -1.36
CA ALA A 62 1.58 12.59 -2.17
C ALA A 62 1.81 11.13 -1.77
N VAL A 63 1.91 10.84 -0.47
CA VAL A 63 2.04 9.44 -0.01
C VAL A 63 0.76 8.66 -0.27
N GLU A 64 -0.43 9.26 -0.10
CA GLU A 64 -1.69 8.61 -0.42
C GLU A 64 -1.73 8.24 -1.91
N ALA A 65 -1.44 9.18 -2.81
CA ALA A 65 -1.45 8.93 -4.25
C ALA A 65 -0.47 7.82 -4.67
N ALA A 66 0.72 7.78 -4.06
CA ALA A 66 1.70 6.74 -4.30
C ALA A 66 1.20 5.36 -3.83
N VAL A 67 0.64 5.27 -2.62
CA VAL A 67 0.13 4.00 -2.07
C VAL A 67 -1.12 3.53 -2.81
N VAL A 68 -2.05 4.44 -3.15
CA VAL A 68 -3.23 4.12 -3.97
C VAL A 68 -2.79 3.47 -5.28
N SER A 69 -1.78 4.04 -5.97
CA SER A 69 -1.26 3.42 -7.19
C SER A 69 -0.72 1.99 -6.97
N MET A 70 -0.22 1.66 -5.78
CA MET A 70 0.27 0.30 -5.47
C MET A 70 -0.84 -0.64 -5.00
N GLU A 71 -1.86 -0.15 -4.30
CA GLU A 71 -3.08 -0.90 -3.97
C GLU A 71 -3.85 -1.30 -5.24
N GLU A 72 -3.69 -0.56 -6.33
CA GLU A 72 -4.28 -0.85 -7.64
C GLU A 72 -3.49 -1.86 -8.48
N ASP A 73 -2.27 -2.22 -8.06
CA ASP A 73 -1.34 -3.05 -8.83
C ASP A 73 -1.14 -4.43 -8.16
N GLU A 74 -1.52 -5.49 -8.87
CA GLU A 74 -1.39 -6.89 -8.40
C GLU A 74 0.06 -7.34 -8.11
N ASN A 75 1.06 -6.55 -8.52
CA ASN A 75 2.46 -6.85 -8.22
C ASN A 75 2.79 -6.68 -6.73
N PHE A 76 1.96 -5.96 -5.98
CA PHE A 76 2.18 -5.63 -4.58
C PHE A 76 1.16 -6.27 -3.65
N ASN A 77 1.62 -6.71 -2.47
CA ASN A 77 0.74 -7.22 -1.43
C ASN A 77 0.02 -6.06 -0.71
N ALA A 78 -0.93 -5.43 -1.39
CA ALA A 78 -1.79 -4.36 -0.92
C ALA A 78 -3.01 -4.24 -1.85
N GLY A 79 -4.16 -3.80 -1.34
CA GLY A 79 -5.34 -3.56 -2.17
C GLY A 79 -5.76 -4.79 -2.99
N TYR A 80 -5.88 -4.60 -4.30
CA TYR A 80 -6.18 -5.65 -5.29
C TYR A 80 -5.12 -6.77 -5.35
N GLY A 81 -3.87 -6.48 -5.01
CA GLY A 81 -2.79 -7.47 -4.97
C GLY A 81 -2.61 -8.16 -3.62
N SER A 82 -3.48 -7.91 -2.64
CA SER A 82 -3.35 -8.47 -1.30
C SER A 82 -3.37 -10.00 -1.29
N VAL A 83 -2.49 -10.57 -0.45
CA VAL A 83 -2.48 -12.00 -0.16
C VAL A 83 -3.78 -12.44 0.52
N LEU A 84 -4.10 -13.72 0.36
CA LEU A 84 -5.32 -14.30 0.90
C LEU A 84 -5.08 -14.94 2.26
N ASN A 85 -6.07 -14.88 3.13
CA ASN A 85 -6.09 -15.68 4.35
C ASN A 85 -6.42 -17.15 4.05
N LEU A 86 -6.40 -18.02 5.07
CA LEU A 86 -6.69 -19.46 4.93
C LEU A 86 -8.11 -19.78 4.40
N ARG A 87 -9.03 -18.81 4.41
CA ARG A 87 -10.37 -18.92 3.84
C ARG A 87 -10.45 -18.39 2.40
N GLY A 88 -9.33 -17.97 1.81
CA GLY A 88 -9.30 -17.37 0.48
C GLY A 88 -9.80 -15.92 0.43
N GLU A 89 -9.89 -15.23 1.57
CA GLU A 89 -10.42 -13.86 1.63
C GLU A 89 -9.28 -12.84 1.75
N VAL A 90 -9.47 -11.67 1.12
CA VAL A 90 -8.67 -10.48 1.36
C VAL A 90 -9.06 -9.85 2.72
N ALA A 91 -8.06 -9.50 3.51
CA ALA A 91 -8.22 -8.72 4.74
C ALA A 91 -7.01 -7.79 4.90
N MET A 92 -7.26 -6.49 4.77
CA MET A 92 -6.23 -5.48 4.60
C MET A 92 -6.09 -4.59 5.83
N GLU A 93 -4.91 -3.99 5.92
CA GLU A 93 -4.56 -2.97 6.88
C GLU A 93 -3.74 -1.87 6.20
N ALA A 94 -3.91 -0.65 6.67
CA ALA A 94 -3.14 0.50 6.20
C ALA A 94 -3.03 1.54 7.30
N SER A 95 -1.96 2.33 7.26
CA SER A 95 -1.72 3.42 8.20
C SER A 95 -1.02 4.58 7.50
N ILE A 96 -1.31 5.79 7.96
CA ILE A 96 -0.72 7.03 7.47
C ILE A 96 -0.47 7.97 8.65
N MET A 97 0.60 8.77 8.57
CA MET A 97 1.02 9.68 9.62
C MET A 97 1.43 11.02 9.02
N ARG A 98 1.02 12.11 9.68
CA ARG A 98 1.43 13.47 9.35
C ARG A 98 2.55 13.90 10.30
N GLY A 99 3.72 14.21 9.74
CA GLY A 99 4.91 14.53 10.53
C GLY A 99 4.85 15.89 11.24
N GLU A 100 4.05 16.83 10.76
CA GLU A 100 3.94 18.19 11.31
C GLU A 100 3.38 18.22 12.73
N ASP A 101 2.36 17.39 13.01
CA ASP A 101 1.64 17.35 14.29
C ASP A 101 1.66 15.97 14.96
N LEU A 102 2.38 15.01 14.35
CA LEU A 102 2.46 13.60 14.77
C LEU A 102 1.11 12.87 14.76
N ASN A 103 0.07 13.43 14.11
CA ASN A 103 -1.22 12.79 14.04
C ASN A 103 -1.19 11.60 13.07
N SER A 104 -2.00 10.58 13.34
CA SER A 104 -2.01 9.34 12.56
C SER A 104 -3.42 8.77 12.42
N GLY A 105 -3.60 8.01 11.34
CA GLY A 105 -4.82 7.26 11.07
C GLY A 105 -4.46 5.87 10.54
N ALA A 106 -5.21 4.87 10.98
CA ALA A 106 -4.99 3.48 10.61
C ALA A 106 -6.30 2.70 10.55
N VAL A 107 -6.30 1.65 9.72
CA VAL A 107 -7.39 0.68 9.60
C VAL A 107 -6.82 -0.74 9.55
N THR A 108 -7.58 -1.72 10.07
CA THR A 108 -7.24 -3.15 9.98
C THR A 108 -8.48 -3.99 9.75
N LEU A 109 -8.30 -5.23 9.26
CA LEU A 109 -9.37 -6.18 8.94
C LEU A 109 -10.40 -5.64 7.92
N VAL A 110 -9.94 -4.79 6.98
CA VAL A 110 -10.76 -4.18 5.93
C VAL A 110 -10.84 -5.13 4.73
N LYS A 111 -12.05 -5.48 4.27
CA LYS A 111 -12.22 -6.53 3.24
C LYS A 111 -12.81 -6.07 1.91
N GLU A 112 -13.61 -5.02 1.90
CA GLU A 112 -14.50 -4.68 0.76
C GLU A 112 -14.15 -3.35 0.10
N PHE A 113 -12.96 -2.82 0.36
CA PHE A 113 -12.57 -1.49 -0.10
C PHE A 113 -11.30 -1.57 -0.91
N ARG A 114 -11.31 -0.88 -2.05
CA ARG A 114 -10.22 -0.90 -3.00
C ARG A 114 -8.95 -0.25 -2.48
N ASN A 115 -9.10 0.84 -1.72
CA ASN A 115 -7.98 1.64 -1.24
C ASN A 115 -8.01 1.85 0.29
N PRO A 116 -7.52 0.88 1.08
CA PRO A 116 -7.40 1.02 2.54
C PRO A 116 -6.64 2.26 3.01
N ILE A 117 -5.60 2.71 2.29
CA ILE A 117 -4.83 3.90 2.67
C ILE A 117 -5.68 5.18 2.70
N SER A 118 -6.62 5.33 1.77
CA SER A 118 -7.53 6.48 1.74
C SER A 118 -8.49 6.47 2.93
N ILE A 119 -8.90 5.29 3.39
CA ILE A 119 -9.68 5.16 4.62
C ILE A 119 -8.81 5.53 5.83
N ALA A 120 -7.57 5.08 5.89
CA ALA A 120 -6.62 5.47 6.95
C ALA A 120 -6.38 6.98 6.97
N HIS A 121 -6.28 7.63 5.80
CA HIS A 121 -6.20 9.09 5.69
C HIS A 121 -7.46 9.76 6.26
N LYS A 122 -8.65 9.23 5.97
CA LYS A 122 -9.88 9.70 6.58
C LYS A 122 -9.96 9.47 8.09
N VAL A 123 -9.37 8.41 8.62
CA VAL A 123 -9.23 8.23 10.07
C VAL A 123 -8.36 9.35 10.66
N LEU A 124 -7.27 9.74 10.00
CA LEU A 124 -6.40 10.83 10.46
C LEU A 124 -7.12 12.19 10.48
N THR A 125 -7.94 12.49 9.47
CA THR A 125 -8.55 13.83 9.31
C THR A 125 -9.93 13.98 9.95
N ASP A 126 -10.74 12.91 9.96
CA ASP A 126 -12.19 12.99 10.18
C ASP A 126 -12.67 12.09 11.35
N SER A 127 -11.75 11.51 12.14
CA SER A 127 -12.06 10.66 13.30
C SER A 127 -11.36 11.16 14.58
N PRO A 128 -12.00 11.03 15.76
CA PRO A 128 -11.36 11.30 17.06
C PRO A 128 -10.40 10.17 17.50
N HIS A 129 -10.36 9.06 16.77
CA HIS A 129 -9.51 7.89 17.02
C HIS A 129 -8.46 7.75 15.91
N SER A 130 -7.28 7.25 16.26
CA SER A 130 -6.19 7.01 15.30
C SER A 130 -6.19 5.62 14.68
N PHE A 131 -7.01 4.67 15.16
CA PHE A 131 -7.00 3.29 14.66
C PHE A 131 -8.39 2.64 14.76
N LEU A 132 -8.93 2.20 13.63
CA LEU A 132 -10.20 1.47 13.54
C LEU A 132 -10.00 0.06 12.99
N GLY A 133 -10.87 -0.89 13.37
CA GLY A 133 -10.75 -2.29 12.95
C GLY A 133 -12.07 -2.92 12.56
N GLY A 134 -12.02 -3.83 11.59
CA GLY A 134 -13.13 -4.69 11.18
C GLY A 134 -14.40 -3.91 10.83
N GLU A 135 -15.52 -4.30 11.44
CA GLU A 135 -16.82 -3.65 11.19
C GLU A 135 -16.81 -2.15 11.51
N GLY A 136 -16.09 -1.73 12.54
CA GLY A 136 -15.97 -0.30 12.88
C GLY A 136 -15.28 0.51 11.78
N ALA A 137 -14.24 -0.04 11.16
CA ALA A 137 -13.57 0.57 10.02
C ALA A 137 -14.47 0.61 8.78
N LYS A 138 -15.27 -0.45 8.55
CA LYS A 138 -16.24 -0.50 7.45
C LYS A 138 -17.33 0.56 7.59
N LEU A 139 -17.98 0.64 8.75
CA LEU A 139 -19.03 1.63 8.99
C LEU A 139 -18.51 3.06 8.85
N PHE A 140 -17.32 3.32 9.39
CA PHE A 140 -16.65 4.61 9.22
C PHE A 140 -16.38 4.93 7.74
N ALA A 141 -15.84 3.97 6.96
CA ALA A 141 -15.57 4.17 5.55
C ALA A 141 -16.87 4.48 4.76
N LEU A 142 -17.95 3.76 5.04
CA LEU A 142 -19.26 4.02 4.44
C LEU A 142 -19.77 5.43 4.79
N GLU A 143 -19.66 5.85 6.05
CA GLU A 143 -20.02 7.20 6.50
C GLU A 143 -19.22 8.29 5.76
N LYS A 144 -17.93 8.05 5.51
CA LYS A 144 -17.06 8.97 4.76
C LYS A 144 -17.23 8.90 3.24
N GLY A 145 -18.19 8.10 2.74
CA GLY A 145 -18.56 8.05 1.33
C GLY A 145 -17.76 7.08 0.48
N PHE A 146 -16.96 6.20 1.09
CA PHE A 146 -16.30 5.13 0.33
C PHE A 146 -17.32 4.07 -0.09
N SER A 147 -17.23 3.65 -1.35
CA SER A 147 -18.05 2.56 -1.88
C SER A 147 -17.37 1.22 -1.69
N THR A 148 -18.15 0.20 -1.33
CA THR A 148 -17.65 -1.18 -1.32
C THR A 148 -17.54 -1.73 -2.73
N VAL A 149 -16.58 -2.62 -2.93
CA VAL A 149 -16.47 -3.46 -4.13
C VAL A 149 -16.80 -4.91 -3.76
N PRO A 150 -17.22 -5.74 -4.73
CA PRO A 150 -17.38 -7.17 -4.48
C PRO A 150 -16.05 -7.79 -4.00
N PRO A 151 -16.01 -8.56 -2.90
CA PRO A 151 -14.77 -9.11 -2.35
C PRO A 151 -13.91 -9.86 -3.38
N GLU A 152 -14.54 -10.59 -4.30
CA GLU A 152 -13.90 -11.33 -5.38
C GLU A 152 -13.15 -10.45 -6.38
N SER A 153 -13.55 -9.18 -6.52
CA SER A 153 -12.88 -8.21 -7.39
C SER A 153 -11.54 -7.72 -6.83
N LEU A 154 -11.28 -7.98 -5.55
CA LEU A 154 -10.02 -7.69 -4.87
C LEU A 154 -9.04 -8.87 -4.93
N ILE A 155 -9.46 -10.02 -5.49
CA ILE A 155 -8.64 -11.23 -5.52
C ILE A 155 -7.91 -11.30 -6.87
N SER A 156 -6.65 -10.87 -6.89
CA SER A 156 -5.78 -11.07 -8.06
C SER A 156 -5.46 -12.56 -8.31
N GLU A 157 -5.13 -12.89 -9.54
CA GLU A 157 -4.75 -14.25 -9.92
C GLU A 157 -3.46 -14.70 -9.23
N ASN A 158 -2.52 -13.77 -9.05
CA ASN A 158 -1.30 -14.00 -8.28
C ASN A 158 -1.62 -14.41 -6.83
N ALA A 159 -2.55 -13.74 -6.16
CA ALA A 159 -2.91 -14.05 -4.78
C ALA A 159 -3.57 -15.44 -4.64
N LYS A 160 -4.39 -15.84 -5.62
CA LYS A 160 -4.98 -17.19 -5.67
C LYS A 160 -3.91 -18.27 -5.81
N ASN A 161 -3.04 -18.11 -6.82
CA ASN A 161 -1.96 -19.06 -7.08
C ASN A 161 -1.02 -19.21 -5.87
N ALA A 162 -0.71 -18.10 -5.18
CA ALA A 162 0.09 -18.13 -3.97
C ALA A 162 -0.56 -18.93 -2.82
N LEU A 163 -1.87 -18.76 -2.61
CA LEU A 163 -2.60 -19.54 -1.60
C LEU A 163 -2.66 -21.02 -1.97
N GLU A 164 -2.92 -21.35 -3.23
CA GLU A 164 -2.94 -22.74 -3.71
C GLU A 164 -1.59 -23.44 -3.50
N GLU A 165 -0.49 -22.79 -3.88
CA GLU A 165 0.87 -23.29 -3.65
C GLU A 165 1.13 -23.49 -2.15
N PHE A 166 0.75 -22.53 -1.31
CA PHE A 166 0.87 -22.63 0.14
C PHE A 166 0.10 -23.81 0.72
N LEU A 167 -1.15 -24.02 0.30
CA LEU A 167 -2.00 -25.12 0.78
C LEU A 167 -1.47 -26.50 0.35
N GLN A 168 -0.79 -26.58 -0.79
CA GLN A 168 -0.19 -27.83 -1.29
C GLN A 168 1.13 -28.18 -0.59
N HIS A 169 1.93 -27.18 -0.21
CA HIS A 169 3.31 -27.40 0.24
C HIS A 169 3.55 -27.12 1.73
N GLY A 170 2.65 -26.39 2.40
CA GLY A 170 2.66 -26.22 3.86
C GLY A 170 3.92 -25.58 4.43
N GLU A 171 4.73 -24.91 3.61
CA GLU A 171 5.94 -24.22 4.07
C GLU A 171 5.55 -22.91 4.78
N PHE A 172 5.52 -22.94 6.12
CA PHE A 172 5.33 -21.75 6.95
C PHE A 172 6.36 -20.66 6.61
N GLY A 173 5.89 -19.42 6.46
CA GLY A 173 6.74 -18.23 6.25
C GLY A 173 6.92 -17.77 4.81
N ARG A 174 6.17 -18.32 3.84
CA ARG A 174 6.20 -17.88 2.43
C ARG A 174 4.88 -17.22 2.05
N THR A 175 4.97 -16.01 1.52
CA THR A 175 3.80 -15.20 1.09
C THR A 175 3.90 -14.75 -0.37
N GLU A 176 5.01 -15.04 -1.06
CA GLU A 176 5.21 -14.72 -2.48
C GLU A 176 5.46 -16.02 -3.28
N ILE A 177 4.97 -16.04 -4.51
CA ILE A 177 5.12 -17.15 -5.48
C ILE A 177 6.59 -17.29 -5.87
N GLY A 178 7.13 -18.51 -5.97
CA GLY A 178 8.48 -18.73 -6.55
C GLY A 178 9.27 -19.90 -5.96
N VAL A 179 10.21 -20.44 -6.73
CA VAL A 179 11.04 -21.58 -6.31
C VAL A 179 11.96 -21.17 -5.15
N LYS A 180 12.13 -22.06 -4.19
CA LYS A 180 13.03 -21.86 -3.05
C LYS A 180 14.46 -21.56 -3.54
N ASN A 181 15.04 -20.46 -3.07
CA ASN A 181 16.36 -19.94 -3.45
C ASN A 181 16.47 -19.30 -4.85
N GLU A 182 15.36 -19.10 -5.58
CA GLU A 182 15.35 -18.12 -6.67
C GLU A 182 15.19 -16.73 -6.09
N VAL A 183 16.32 -16.06 -5.88
CA VAL A 183 16.36 -14.65 -5.55
C VAL A 183 16.63 -13.89 -6.85
N GLY A 184 15.71 -13.03 -7.27
CA GLY A 184 16.02 -12.07 -8.31
C GLY A 184 17.18 -11.18 -7.87
N ASN A 185 18.05 -10.77 -8.80
CA ASN A 185 19.17 -9.87 -8.52
C ASN A 185 18.69 -8.42 -8.35
N PHE A 186 17.73 -8.20 -7.45
CA PHE A 186 17.10 -6.91 -7.21
C PHE A 186 17.38 -6.48 -5.77
N TRP A 187 18.41 -5.66 -5.60
CA TRP A 187 18.73 -4.96 -4.35
C TRP A 187 18.60 -3.46 -4.62
N PHE A 188 18.12 -2.71 -3.62
CA PHE A 188 17.91 -1.25 -3.67
C PHE A 188 19.15 -0.49 -4.15
#